data_AF-A0A9X3HUE0-F1
#
_entry.id   AF-A0A9X3HUE0-F1
#
_cell.length_a   1.000
_cell.length_b   1.000
_cell.length_c   1.000
_cell.angle_alpha   90.00
_cell.angle_beta   90.00
_cell.angle_gamma   90.00
#
_symmetry.space_group_name_H-M   'P 1'
#
loop_
_entity.id
_entity.type
_entity.pdbx_description
1 polymer ?
#
loop_
_entity_poly.entity_id
_entity_poly.type
_entity_poly.pdbx_seq_one_letter_code
_entity_poly.pdbx_strand_id
1 'polypeptide(L)'
;MDDNHTLRENMLALILGSALVSLGVIFFNQVGLLTGGTAGLAIFLTKTTSFSFGQIFFALNLPFYILSVTRMGWRFTINTFVAVTIVSLAVDHLYHVIQISSINPFYAAALGGGLIGMGMLVIFRHKMSLGGFNILALFLQERFGIRAGKVQMALDCSIVIMSLFIVNIELILLSVLGAVVTNLILAMNHKPGRYQPQVAS
;
A
#
# COMPACT_ATOMS: atom_id res chain seq x y z
N MET A 1 -11.20 4.46 22.80
CA MET A 1 -10.27 5.54 23.17
C MET A 1 -10.05 6.36 21.92
N ASP A 2 -10.92 7.36 21.78
CA ASP A 2 -10.84 8.37 20.73
C ASP A 2 -9.69 9.31 21.07
N ASP A 3 -8.46 8.91 20.77
CA ASP A 3 -7.38 9.86 20.73
C ASP A 3 -7.43 10.51 19.36
N ASN A 4 -8.15 11.64 19.29
CA ASN A 4 -8.11 12.54 18.15
C ASN A 4 -6.66 13.03 18.03
N HIS A 5 -5.82 12.29 17.29
CA HIS A 5 -4.46 12.67 16.99
C HIS A 5 -4.45 14.13 16.53
N THR A 6 -3.56 14.92 17.12
CA THR A 6 -3.45 16.33 16.78
C THR A 6 -3.10 16.45 15.30
N LEU A 7 -3.46 17.56 14.67
CA LEU A 7 -3.17 17.78 13.25
C LEU A 7 -1.67 17.64 12.94
N ARG A 8 -0.81 18.05 13.89
CA ARG A 8 0.65 17.91 13.81
C ARG A 8 1.11 16.45 13.81
N GLU A 9 0.57 15.63 14.70
CA GLU A 9 0.87 14.20 14.73
C GLU A 9 0.46 13.51 13.42
N ASN A 10 -0.72 13.86 12.89
CA ASN A 10 -1.18 13.35 11.59
C ASN A 10 -0.24 13.75 10.44
N MET A 11 0.23 14.99 10.42
CA MET A 11 1.20 15.45 9.41
C MET A 11 2.55 14.74 9.54
N LEU A 12 3.06 14.56 10.76
CA LEU A 12 4.30 13.83 10.99
C LEU A 12 4.16 12.36 10.57
N ALA A 13 3.04 11.73 10.91
CA ALA A 13 2.74 10.36 10.49
C ALA A 13 2.62 10.23 8.97
N LEU A 14 1.99 11.21 8.30
CA LEU A 14 1.92 11.27 6.84
C LEU A 14 3.31 11.34 6.22
N ILE A 15 4.17 12.25 6.70
CA ILE A 15 5.51 12.44 6.14
C ILE A 15 6.38 11.21 6.38
N LEU A 16 6.51 10.77 7.63
CA LEU A 16 7.38 9.65 7.99
C LEU A 16 6.86 8.33 7.44
N GLY A 17 5.57 8.07 7.57
CA GLY A 17 4.95 6.87 7.03
C GLY A 17 5.08 6.78 5.51
N SER A 18 4.80 7.89 4.80
CA SER A 18 4.94 7.92 3.34
C SER A 18 6.40 7.81 2.90
N ALA A 19 7.34 8.39 3.63
CA ALA A 19 8.78 8.27 3.34
C ALA A 19 9.29 6.83 3.51
N LEU A 20 8.83 6.11 4.54
CA LEU A 20 9.16 4.70 4.74
C LEU A 20 8.58 3.84 3.63
N VAL A 21 7.30 4.05 3.27
CA VAL A 21 6.68 3.31 2.18
C VAL A 21 7.34 3.60 0.84
N SER A 22 7.60 4.87 0.52
CA SER A 22 8.24 5.23 -0.75
C SER A 22 9.63 4.62 -0.90
N LEU A 23 10.44 4.65 0.17
CA LEU A 23 11.76 4.04 0.17
C LEU A 23 11.69 2.51 -0.02
N GLY A 24 10.77 1.84 0.66
CA GLY A 24 10.58 0.39 0.48
C GLY A 24 10.05 0.02 -0.92
N VAL A 25 9.17 0.84 -1.50
CA VAL A 25 8.71 0.69 -2.89
C VAL A 25 9.86 0.85 -3.89
N ILE A 26 10.78 1.80 -3.66
CA ILE A 26 11.97 1.96 -4.51
C ILE A 26 12.87 0.72 -4.46
N PHE A 27 13.06 0.12 -3.27
CA PHE A 27 13.82 -1.12 -3.15
C PHE A 27 13.16 -2.25 -3.95
N PHE A 28 11.83 -2.36 -3.89
CA PHE A 28 11.09 -3.35 -4.67
C PHE A 28 11.23 -3.10 -6.16
N ASN A 29 11.06 -1.85 -6.60
CA ASN A 29 11.14 -1.49 -8.01
C ASN A 29 12.53 -1.75 -8.60
N GLN A 30 13.60 -1.48 -7.85
CA GLN A 30 14.99 -1.65 -8.29
C GLN A 30 15.33 -3.10 -8.70
N VAL A 31 14.79 -4.10 -7.99
CA VAL A 31 14.99 -5.52 -8.29
C VAL A 31 13.78 -6.17 -8.95
N GLY A 32 12.74 -5.39 -9.22
CA GLY A 32 11.52 -5.85 -9.88
C GLY A 32 10.62 -6.73 -9.02
N LEU A 33 10.68 -6.58 -7.70
CA LEU A 33 9.76 -7.23 -6.77
C LEU A 33 8.38 -6.56 -6.81
N LEU A 34 7.36 -7.36 -6.53
CA LEU A 34 5.98 -6.93 -6.41
C LEU A 34 5.58 -6.90 -4.93
N THR A 35 4.61 -6.05 -4.61
CA THR A 35 3.94 -6.06 -3.31
C THR A 35 2.47 -6.45 -3.49
N GLY A 36 1.71 -6.57 -2.39
CA GLY A 36 0.27 -6.81 -2.44
C GLY A 36 -0.53 -5.53 -2.67
N GLY A 37 -1.82 -5.68 -3.02
CA GLY A 37 -2.75 -4.55 -3.10
C GLY A 37 -2.49 -3.56 -4.25
N THR A 38 -2.90 -2.31 -4.07
CA THR A 38 -2.83 -1.25 -5.09
C THR A 38 -1.40 -0.89 -5.48
N ALA A 39 -0.46 -0.90 -4.52
CA ALA A 39 0.95 -0.64 -4.79
C ALA A 39 1.57 -1.76 -5.64
N GLY A 40 1.18 -3.02 -5.39
CA GLY A 40 1.58 -4.17 -6.19
C GLY A 40 1.16 -4.06 -7.63
N LEU A 41 -0.12 -3.77 -7.84
CA LEU A 41 -0.67 -3.55 -9.17
C LEU A 41 0.00 -2.35 -9.87
N ALA A 42 0.32 -1.28 -9.14
CA ALA A 42 1.04 -0.15 -9.69
C ALA A 42 2.45 -0.53 -10.17
N ILE A 43 3.25 -1.26 -9.37
CA ILE A 43 4.57 -1.74 -9.78
C ILE A 43 4.47 -2.64 -11.02
N PHE A 44 3.48 -3.55 -11.04
CA PHE A 44 3.22 -4.42 -12.18
C PHE A 44 2.95 -3.61 -13.46
N LEU A 45 2.01 -2.65 -13.39
CA LEU A 45 1.61 -1.86 -14.55
C LEU A 45 2.70 -0.89 -15.03
N THR A 46 3.58 -0.41 -14.15
CA THR A 46 4.77 0.38 -14.54
C THR A 46 5.74 -0.44 -15.38
N LYS A 47 5.78 -1.78 -15.23
CA LYS A 47 6.61 -2.64 -16.08
C LYS A 47 6.01 -2.87 -17.47
N THR A 48 4.69 -2.72 -17.61
CA THR A 48 3.97 -2.97 -18.88
C THR A 48 3.60 -1.70 -19.63
N THR A 49 3.74 -0.53 -19.00
CA THR A 49 3.26 0.76 -19.52
C THR A 49 4.37 1.80 -19.43
N SER A 50 4.30 2.87 -20.21
CA SER A 50 5.26 3.98 -20.18
C SER A 50 5.03 4.98 -19.03
N PHE A 51 4.00 4.78 -18.21
CA PHE A 51 3.68 5.67 -17.10
C PHE A 51 4.52 5.34 -15.86
N SER A 52 4.85 6.37 -15.08
CA SER A 52 5.60 6.22 -13.84
C SER A 52 4.78 5.52 -12.76
N PHE A 53 5.45 5.01 -11.73
CA PHE A 53 4.78 4.37 -10.59
C PHE A 53 3.77 5.31 -9.94
N GLY A 54 4.16 6.57 -9.67
CA GLY A 54 3.31 7.54 -9.01
C GLY A 54 2.06 7.88 -9.82
N GLN A 55 2.17 8.02 -11.14
CA GLN A 55 1.02 8.24 -12.02
C GLN A 55 0.01 7.10 -11.94
N ILE A 56 0.49 5.86 -12.05
CA ILE A 56 -0.37 4.68 -12.01
C ILE A 56 -0.96 4.50 -10.63
N PHE A 57 -0.14 4.60 -9.59
CA PHE A 57 -0.58 4.43 -8.20
C PHE A 57 -1.64 5.46 -7.80
N PHE A 58 -1.48 6.72 -8.21
CA PHE A 58 -2.48 7.75 -7.98
C PHE A 58 -3.77 7.47 -8.77
N ALA A 59 -3.66 7.14 -10.05
CA ALA A 59 -4.80 6.83 -10.90
C ALA A 59 -5.62 5.63 -10.41
N LEU A 60 -4.94 4.55 -9.98
CA LEU A 60 -5.58 3.37 -9.38
C LEU A 60 -6.35 3.71 -8.10
N ASN A 61 -5.94 4.74 -7.36
CA ASN A 61 -6.60 5.15 -6.12
C ASN A 61 -7.81 6.07 -6.32
N LEU A 62 -7.92 6.78 -7.46
CA LEU A 62 -9.05 7.66 -7.77
C LEU A 62 -10.45 7.04 -7.57
N PRO A 63 -10.77 5.84 -8.13
CA PRO A 63 -12.10 5.25 -7.95
C PRO A 63 -12.40 4.94 -6.47
N PHE A 64 -11.36 4.66 -5.67
CA PHE A 64 -11.54 4.32 -4.27
C PHE A 64 -11.77 5.53 -3.38
N TYR A 65 -11.38 6.73 -3.79
CA TYR A 65 -11.72 7.95 -3.04
C TYR A 65 -13.23 8.17 -3.01
N ILE A 66 -13.92 7.89 -4.12
CA ILE A 66 -15.38 8.00 -4.20
C ILE A 66 -16.03 7.05 -3.19
N LEU A 67 -15.62 5.77 -3.17
CA LEU A 67 -16.09 4.81 -2.18
C LEU A 67 -15.73 5.23 -0.75
N SER A 68 -14.51 5.70 -0.55
CA SER A 68 -13.99 6.13 0.76
C SER A 68 -14.81 7.26 1.36
N VAL A 69 -15.21 8.27 0.59
CA VAL A 69 -16.06 9.37 1.10
C VAL A 69 -17.36 8.82 1.66
N THR A 70 -18.00 7.90 0.93
CA THR A 70 -19.31 7.35 1.32
C THR A 70 -19.26 6.42 2.53
N ARG A 71 -18.12 5.74 2.78
CA ARG A 71 -18.01 4.70 3.82
C ARG A 71 -17.19 5.12 5.03
N MET A 72 -16.07 5.80 4.81
CA MET A 72 -15.09 6.17 5.84
C MET A 72 -15.17 7.66 6.21
N GLY A 73 -15.86 8.46 5.39
CA GLY A 73 -16.03 9.90 5.58
C GLY A 73 -14.93 10.76 4.96
N TRP A 74 -15.17 12.06 4.93
CA TRP A 74 -14.30 13.05 4.29
C TRP A 74 -12.91 13.13 4.91
N ARG A 75 -12.79 13.12 6.24
CA ARG A 75 -11.50 13.25 6.94
C ARG A 75 -10.54 12.12 6.59
N PHE A 76 -11.00 10.87 6.61
CA PHE A 76 -10.20 9.71 6.22
C PHE A 76 -9.79 9.80 4.75
N THR A 77 -10.71 10.22 3.87
CA THR A 77 -10.48 10.29 2.43
C THR A 77 -9.44 11.35 2.08
N ILE A 78 -9.54 12.55 2.65
CA ILE A 78 -8.57 13.64 2.42
C ILE A 78 -7.17 13.21 2.90
N ASN A 79 -7.07 12.62 4.10
CA ASN A 79 -5.78 12.17 4.60
C ASN A 79 -5.17 11.06 3.72
N THR A 80 -5.99 10.12 3.26
CA THR A 80 -5.59 9.05 2.34
C THR A 80 -5.16 9.61 0.99
N PHE A 81 -5.90 10.58 0.44
CA PHE A 81 -5.53 11.29 -0.78
C PHE A 81 -4.16 11.96 -0.65
N VAL A 82 -3.93 12.67 0.45
CA VAL A 82 -2.63 13.31 0.73
C VAL A 82 -1.53 12.26 0.87
N ALA A 83 -1.75 11.18 1.61
CA ALA A 83 -0.78 10.09 1.76
C ALA A 83 -0.38 9.47 0.42
N VAL A 84 -1.36 9.09 -0.40
CA VAL A 84 -1.14 8.52 -1.73
C VAL A 84 -0.42 9.51 -2.64
N THR A 85 -0.78 10.79 -2.59
CA THR A 85 -0.10 11.85 -3.35
C THR A 85 1.37 11.97 -2.95
N ILE A 86 1.66 12.02 -1.65
CA ILE A 86 3.04 12.10 -1.13
C ILE A 86 3.84 10.88 -1.56
N VAL A 87 3.30 9.65 -1.40
CA VAL A 87 3.99 8.43 -1.84
C VAL A 87 4.23 8.44 -3.34
N SER A 88 3.24 8.83 -4.14
CA SER A 88 3.34 8.88 -5.61
C SER A 88 4.46 9.83 -6.05
N LEU A 89 4.44 11.06 -5.53
CA LEU A 89 5.45 12.07 -5.85
C LEU A 89 6.82 11.68 -5.32
N ALA A 90 6.88 11.13 -4.11
CA ALA A 90 8.12 10.70 -3.49
C ALA A 90 8.77 9.59 -4.31
N VAL A 91 8.07 8.51 -4.65
CA VAL A 91 8.65 7.41 -5.46
C VAL A 91 9.10 7.92 -6.82
N ASP A 92 8.30 8.76 -7.48
CA ASP A 92 8.64 9.28 -8.81
C ASP A 92 9.78 10.30 -8.79
N HIS A 93 10.07 11.00 -7.70
CA HIS A 93 11.13 12.03 -7.66
C HIS A 93 12.32 11.66 -6.77
N LEU A 94 12.24 10.59 -5.98
CA LEU A 94 13.34 10.23 -5.06
C LEU A 94 14.62 9.89 -5.81
N TYR A 95 14.55 9.49 -7.08
CA TYR A 95 15.74 9.20 -7.89
C TYR A 95 16.67 10.41 -8.08
N HIS A 96 16.16 11.64 -7.88
CA HIS A 96 16.98 12.85 -7.86
C HIS A 96 17.78 13.02 -6.57
N VAL A 97 17.40 12.31 -5.51
CA VAL A 97 18.00 12.41 -4.16
C VAL A 97 18.77 11.15 -3.80
N ILE A 98 18.27 9.98 -4.20
CA ILE A 98 18.81 8.67 -3.89
C ILE A 98 18.92 7.87 -5.19
N GLN A 99 20.15 7.52 -5.57
CA GLN A 99 20.42 6.61 -6.67
C GLN A 99 20.96 5.30 -6.13
N ILE A 100 20.24 4.20 -6.38
CA ILE A 100 20.63 2.86 -5.96
C ILE A 100 21.21 2.16 -7.18
N SER A 101 22.54 2.00 -7.23
CA SER A 101 23.20 1.33 -8.35
C SER A 101 22.86 -0.16 -8.42
N SER A 102 22.87 -0.84 -7.27
CA SER A 102 22.45 -2.24 -7.15
C SER A 102 22.01 -2.53 -5.72
N ILE A 103 21.09 -3.50 -5.58
CA ILE A 103 20.64 -4.01 -4.29
C ILE A 103 20.41 -5.51 -4.44
N ASN A 104 20.78 -6.28 -3.43
CA ASN A 104 20.54 -7.72 -3.44
C ASN A 104 19.02 -8.00 -3.37
N PRO A 105 18.44 -8.85 -4.23
CA PRO A 105 17.00 -9.11 -4.24
C PRO A 105 16.43 -9.64 -2.92
N PHE A 106 17.18 -10.45 -2.17
CA PHE A 106 16.76 -10.94 -0.86
C PHE A 106 16.71 -9.81 0.18
N TYR A 107 17.72 -8.94 0.16
CA TYR A 107 17.76 -7.78 1.03
C TYR A 107 16.63 -6.79 0.69
N ALA A 108 16.40 -6.55 -0.59
CA ALA A 108 15.30 -5.72 -1.06
C ALA A 108 13.94 -6.27 -0.64
N ALA A 109 13.73 -7.58 -0.72
CA ALA A 109 12.50 -8.23 -0.26
C ALA A 109 12.30 -8.07 1.26
N ALA A 110 13.31 -8.40 2.05
CA ALA A 110 13.22 -8.36 3.51
C ALA A 110 13.10 -6.92 4.05
N LEU A 111 14.04 -6.04 3.69
CA LEU A 111 14.02 -4.66 4.18
C LEU A 111 12.98 -3.80 3.48
N GLY A 112 12.77 -3.95 2.17
CA GLY A 112 11.72 -3.22 1.48
C GLY A 112 10.34 -3.59 2.01
N GLY A 113 10.08 -4.87 2.24
CA GLY A 113 8.84 -5.34 2.88
C GLY A 113 8.71 -4.82 4.31
N GLY A 114 9.83 -4.75 5.04
CA GLY A 114 9.92 -4.18 6.38
C GLY A 114 9.55 -2.70 6.42
N LEU A 115 10.16 -1.90 5.56
CA LEU A 115 9.93 -0.46 5.40
C LEU A 115 8.49 -0.16 5.01
N ILE A 116 7.97 -0.88 4.01
CA ILE A 116 6.56 -0.77 3.60
C ILE A 116 5.64 -1.11 4.77
N GLY A 117 5.89 -2.23 5.49
CA GLY A 117 5.08 -2.66 6.62
C GLY A 117 5.06 -1.63 7.76
N MET A 118 6.23 -1.09 8.13
CA MET A 118 6.33 -0.05 9.15
C MET A 118 5.67 1.26 8.73
N GLY A 119 5.89 1.70 7.48
CA GLY A 119 5.25 2.91 6.96
C GLY A 119 3.73 2.80 6.91
N MET A 120 3.21 1.65 6.44
CA MET A 120 1.78 1.36 6.48
C MET A 120 1.24 1.32 7.91
N LEU A 121 1.98 0.74 8.87
CA LEU A 121 1.57 0.72 10.28
C LEU A 121 1.40 2.14 10.83
N VAL A 122 2.35 3.04 10.56
CA VAL A 122 2.28 4.45 10.97
C VAL A 122 1.03 5.11 10.38
N ILE A 123 0.79 4.93 9.08
CA ILE A 123 -0.36 5.54 8.40
C ILE A 123 -1.70 4.99 8.93
N PHE A 124 -1.80 3.68 9.10
CA PHE A 124 -3.02 3.03 9.58
C PHE A 124 -3.36 3.42 11.01
N ARG A 125 -2.36 3.63 11.89
CA ARG A 125 -2.59 4.12 13.26
C ARG A 125 -3.29 5.48 13.30
N HIS A 126 -3.06 6.32 12.30
CA HIS A 126 -3.68 7.64 12.18
C HIS A 126 -5.00 7.65 11.40
N LYS A 127 -5.62 6.47 11.17
CA LYS A 127 -6.86 6.31 10.38
C LYS A 127 -6.70 6.91 8.97
N MET A 128 -5.64 6.50 8.29
CA MET A 128 -5.33 6.86 6.91
C MET A 128 -5.07 5.57 6.13
N SER A 129 -5.03 5.62 4.80
CA SER A 129 -4.66 4.46 3.97
C SER A 129 -3.71 4.85 2.83
N LEU A 130 -3.08 3.84 2.23
CA LEU A 130 -2.28 3.93 1.01
C LEU A 130 -2.86 3.08 -0.13
N GLY A 131 -4.08 2.60 0.04
CA GLY A 131 -4.69 1.73 -0.95
C GLY A 131 -6.18 1.53 -0.72
N GLY A 132 -6.91 1.57 -1.82
CA GLY A 132 -8.35 1.41 -1.82
C GLY A 132 -8.85 -0.02 -2.00
N PHE A 133 -7.98 -1.01 -2.22
CA PHE A 133 -8.43 -2.41 -2.34
C PHE A 133 -9.12 -2.91 -1.07
N ASN A 134 -8.66 -2.50 0.11
CA ASN A 134 -9.35 -2.82 1.35
C ASN A 134 -10.75 -2.15 1.43
N ILE A 135 -10.86 -0.91 0.95
CA ILE A 135 -12.13 -0.16 0.91
C ILE A 135 -13.10 -0.82 -0.08
N LEU A 136 -12.60 -1.24 -1.24
CA LEU A 136 -13.36 -2.00 -2.22
C LEU A 136 -13.82 -3.35 -1.66
N ALA A 137 -12.92 -4.08 -1.00
CA ALA A 137 -13.24 -5.37 -0.40
C ALA A 137 -14.33 -5.24 0.67
N LEU A 138 -14.25 -4.21 1.51
CA LEU A 138 -15.27 -3.90 2.51
C LEU A 138 -16.60 -3.52 1.85
N PHE A 139 -16.57 -2.69 0.81
CA PHE A 139 -17.76 -2.30 0.06
C PHE A 139 -18.45 -3.51 -0.59
N LEU A 140 -17.69 -4.41 -1.21
CA LEU A 140 -18.22 -5.64 -1.81
C LEU A 140 -18.78 -6.59 -0.75
N GLN A 141 -18.18 -6.61 0.44
CA GLN A 141 -18.72 -7.34 1.59
C GLN A 141 -20.07 -6.80 2.02
N GLU A 142 -20.20 -5.48 2.17
CA GLU A 142 -21.45 -4.85 2.60
C GLU A 142 -22.54 -4.91 1.53
N ARG A 143 -22.17 -4.81 0.24
CA ARG A 143 -23.14 -4.78 -0.86
C ARG A 143 -23.57 -6.17 -1.33
N PHE A 144 -22.65 -7.14 -1.34
CA PHE A 144 -22.86 -8.47 -1.93
C PHE A 144 -22.66 -9.62 -0.93
N GLY A 145 -22.34 -9.35 0.33
CA GLY A 145 -22.11 -10.39 1.36
C GLY A 145 -20.82 -11.20 1.19
N ILE A 146 -19.93 -10.79 0.28
CA ILE A 146 -18.68 -11.50 -0.01
C ILE A 146 -17.63 -11.12 1.06
N ARG A 147 -17.06 -12.09 1.77
CA ARG A 147 -16.02 -11.81 2.79
C ARG A 147 -14.87 -10.98 2.20
N ALA A 148 -14.52 -9.84 2.80
CA ALA A 148 -13.47 -8.95 2.31
C ALA A 148 -12.13 -9.67 2.09
N GLY A 149 -11.76 -10.60 2.98
CA GLY A 149 -10.55 -11.42 2.81
C GLY A 149 -10.54 -12.25 1.53
N LYS A 150 -11.70 -12.73 1.04
CA LYS A 150 -11.78 -13.46 -0.24
C LYS A 150 -11.57 -12.52 -1.43
N VAL A 151 -12.11 -11.31 -1.38
CA VAL A 151 -11.92 -10.29 -2.42
C VAL A 151 -10.44 -9.91 -2.51
N GLN A 152 -9.82 -9.64 -1.36
CA GLN A 152 -8.42 -9.27 -1.30
C GLN A 152 -7.52 -10.40 -1.78
N MET A 153 -7.78 -11.64 -1.36
CA MET A 153 -7.06 -12.81 -1.83
C MET A 153 -7.22 -13.03 -3.35
N ALA A 154 -8.42 -12.81 -3.90
CA ALA A 154 -8.63 -12.89 -5.35
C ALA A 154 -7.85 -11.82 -6.13
N LEU A 155 -7.77 -10.59 -5.60
CA LEU A 155 -6.98 -9.51 -6.19
C LEU A 155 -5.47 -9.79 -6.11
N ASP A 156 -4.98 -10.26 -4.97
CA ASP A 156 -3.56 -10.59 -4.83
C ASP A 156 -3.19 -11.80 -5.72
N CYS A 157 -4.03 -12.82 -5.79
CA CYS A 157 -3.84 -13.95 -6.71
C CYS A 157 -3.86 -13.51 -8.17
N SER A 158 -4.76 -12.61 -8.57
CA SER A 158 -4.80 -12.14 -9.96
C SER A 158 -3.52 -11.37 -10.33
N ILE A 159 -2.99 -10.55 -9.43
CA ILE A 159 -1.70 -9.86 -9.63
C ILE A 159 -0.56 -10.86 -9.77
N VAL A 160 -0.49 -11.88 -8.90
CA VAL A 160 0.56 -12.92 -8.98
C VAL A 160 0.46 -13.70 -10.29
N ILE A 161 -0.76 -14.11 -10.69
CA ILE A 161 -0.99 -14.85 -11.94
C ILE A 161 -0.56 -14.00 -13.15
N MET A 162 -0.97 -12.73 -13.20
CA MET A 162 -0.54 -11.82 -14.27
C MET A 162 0.99 -11.61 -14.26
N SER A 163 1.61 -11.58 -13.08
CA SER A 163 3.06 -11.40 -12.92
C SER A 163 3.87 -12.60 -13.40
N LEU A 164 3.33 -13.83 -13.36
CA LEU A 164 4.00 -15.04 -13.88
C LEU A 164 4.35 -14.95 -15.37
N PHE A 165 3.61 -14.15 -16.14
CA PHE A 165 3.86 -13.97 -17.57
C PHE A 165 4.99 -12.97 -17.89
N ILE A 166 5.44 -12.20 -16.90
CA ILE A 166 6.34 -11.04 -17.11
C ILE A 166 7.60 -11.13 -16.23
N VAL A 167 7.48 -11.75 -15.06
CA VAL A 167 8.52 -11.76 -14.01
C VAL A 167 8.98 -13.18 -13.71
N ASN A 168 10.29 -13.34 -13.51
CA ASN A 168 10.90 -14.62 -13.16
C ASN A 168 10.31 -15.19 -11.85
N ILE A 169 10.15 -16.52 -11.80
CA ILE A 169 9.56 -17.21 -10.64
C ILE A 169 10.33 -16.93 -9.33
N GLU A 170 11.65 -16.77 -9.40
CA GLU A 170 12.49 -16.44 -8.24
C GLU A 170 12.12 -15.07 -7.63
N LEU A 171 11.91 -14.06 -8.47
CA LEU A 171 11.48 -12.73 -8.02
C LEU A 171 10.06 -12.75 -7.46
N ILE A 172 9.19 -13.64 -7.97
CA ILE A 172 7.85 -13.83 -7.42
C ILE A 172 7.92 -14.46 -6.02
N LEU A 173 8.76 -15.48 -5.82
CA LEU A 173 8.98 -16.07 -4.49
C LEU A 173 9.55 -15.04 -3.50
N LEU A 174 10.48 -14.19 -3.95
CA LEU A 174 11.00 -13.09 -3.14
C LEU A 174 9.95 -12.01 -2.87
N SER A 175 9.03 -11.76 -3.81
CA SER A 175 7.90 -10.84 -3.62
C SER A 175 6.95 -11.38 -2.55
N VAL A 176 6.70 -12.69 -2.54
CA VAL A 176 5.94 -13.37 -1.48
C VAL A 176 6.65 -13.21 -0.14
N LEU A 177 7.98 -13.38 -0.08
CA LEU A 177 8.75 -13.14 1.14
C LEU A 177 8.58 -11.69 1.63
N GLY A 178 8.74 -10.71 0.75
CA GLY A 178 8.53 -9.30 1.09
C GLY A 178 7.12 -9.01 1.60
N ALA A 179 6.10 -9.56 0.95
CA ALA A 179 4.71 -9.46 1.38
C ALA A 179 4.46 -10.14 2.74
N VAL A 180 5.12 -11.26 3.02
CA VAL A 180 5.08 -11.92 4.34
C VAL A 180 5.71 -11.03 5.39
N VAL A 181 6.87 -10.42 5.14
CA VAL A 181 7.49 -9.48 6.10
C VAL A 181 6.57 -8.28 6.38
N THR A 182 6.03 -7.67 5.32
CA THR A 182 5.06 -6.57 5.44
C THR A 182 3.85 -6.98 6.29
N ASN A 183 3.26 -8.15 5.99
CA ASN A 183 2.10 -8.65 6.71
C ASN A 183 2.41 -9.05 8.15
N LEU A 184 3.58 -9.61 8.43
CA LEU A 184 4.00 -9.94 9.80
C LEU A 184 4.11 -8.68 10.66
N ILE A 185 4.73 -7.61 10.14
CA ILE A 185 4.82 -6.33 10.85
C ILE A 185 3.42 -5.77 11.14
N LEU A 186 2.54 -5.79 10.13
CA LEU A 186 1.16 -5.37 10.32
C LEU A 186 0.45 -6.27 11.34
N ALA A 187 0.48 -7.59 11.19
CA ALA A 187 -0.23 -8.54 12.06
C ALA A 187 0.25 -8.52 13.51
N MET A 188 1.56 -8.48 13.76
CA MET A 188 2.12 -8.42 15.11
C MET A 188 1.75 -7.11 15.83
N ASN A 189 1.59 -6.02 15.08
CA ASN A 189 1.28 -4.71 15.64
C ASN A 189 -0.21 -4.35 15.55
N HIS A 190 -1.00 -5.12 14.81
CA HIS A 190 -2.44 -4.94 14.65
C HIS A 190 -3.17 -5.79 15.69
N LYS A 191 -3.61 -5.16 16.79
CA LYS A 191 -4.57 -5.79 17.72
C LYS A 191 -5.97 -5.79 17.06
N PRO A 192 -6.58 -6.96 16.80
CA PRO A 192 -7.92 -7.01 16.21
C PRO A 192 -8.94 -6.27 17.09
N GLY A 193 -9.75 -5.42 16.48
CA GLY A 193 -10.84 -4.66 17.13
C GLY A 193 -10.53 -3.20 17.50
N ARG A 194 -9.31 -2.69 17.30
CA ARG A 194 -8.94 -1.33 17.74
C ARG A 194 -9.00 -0.24 16.65
N TYR A 195 -9.07 -0.62 15.37
CA TYR A 195 -8.88 0.29 14.22
C TYR A 195 -9.96 0.21 13.14
N GLN A 196 -11.02 -0.57 13.33
CA GLN A 196 -12.16 -0.52 12.41
C GLN A 196 -12.96 0.76 12.69
N PRO A 197 -13.28 1.58 11.67
CA PRO A 197 -14.25 2.63 11.84
C PRO A 197 -15.56 1.98 12.30
N GLN A 198 -16.10 2.43 13.43
CA GLN A 198 -17.44 2.03 13.83
C GLN A 198 -18.39 2.50 12.73
N VAL A 199 -19.03 1.54 12.07
CA VAL A 199 -20.09 1.81 11.11
C VAL A 199 -21.20 2.48 11.91
N ALA A 200 -21.53 3.71 11.55
CA ALA A 200 -22.65 4.42 12.19
C ALA A 200 -23.92 3.61 11.94
N SER A 201 -24.53 3.13 13.02
CA SER A 201 -25.86 2.53 13.06
C SER A 201 -26.93 3.60 12.92
#